data_AF-A0A437KE12-F1
#
_entry.id   AF-A0A437KE12-F1
#
_cell.length_a   1.000
_cell.length_b   1.000
_cell.length_c   1.000
_cell.angle_alpha   90.00
_cell.angle_beta   90.00
_cell.angle_gamma   90.00
#
_symmetry.space_group_name_H-M   'P 1'
#
loop_
_entity.id
_entity.type
_entity.pdbx_description
1 polymer ?
#
loop_
_entity_poly.entity_id
_entity_poly.type
_entity_poly.pdbx_seq_one_letter_code
_entity_poly.pdbx_strand_id
1 'polypeptide(L)'
;MNCCVRCFMSTEIKSIIKSLGNLGDCHFCNSSNVYVYSLYKDSGLDDLFNDILGIFKLGTDLIADGFSQYKLISIKDEFERNWNIFNNFDGSKIHLFLASLLEKNHPDKLQFLNNQVGIIEWMNSSYLEKKSVLKGYSWKEFVHYIKHENRFHSNHINYEVMNEYLKRLTTSVEDETFYRGRISNNEELDIEEMGAPPPLYATAGRANSEGISHLYLANDRGTVISEIRPSISDTVFIGKFPIRQELKVVDFRLLKNIDVFRFTDPTMYAINLDIFNEMIKAISKPVRSGDSKLDYLPTQFIVDYIKSLNETEAAGYHGIVFESTLSTNGYNLMVFDPKLLNCTRIEKRTIETLAYTYPECV
;
A
#
# COMPACT_ATOMS: atom_id res chain seq x y z
N MET A 1 10.66 -32.21 -4.63
CA MET A 1 9.94 -31.10 -5.27
C MET A 1 10.64 -29.82 -4.86
N ASN A 2 10.96 -28.95 -5.83
CA ASN A 2 11.73 -27.72 -5.57
C ASN A 2 10.87 -26.49 -5.84
N CYS A 3 10.86 -25.53 -4.92
CA CYS A 3 10.44 -24.16 -5.19
C CYS A 3 11.67 -23.28 -5.49
N CYS A 4 11.47 -22.02 -5.87
CA CYS A 4 12.56 -21.10 -6.17
C CYS A 4 12.25 -19.67 -5.78
N VAL A 5 13.26 -18.80 -5.81
CA VAL A 5 13.14 -17.36 -5.51
C VAL A 5 12.05 -16.62 -6.30
N ARG A 6 11.70 -17.08 -7.51
CA ARG A 6 10.66 -16.45 -8.36
C ARG A 6 9.24 -16.83 -7.95
N CYS A 7 9.07 -17.85 -7.11
CA CYS A 7 7.77 -18.28 -6.60
C CYS A 7 7.22 -17.39 -5.48
N PHE A 8 8.03 -16.47 -4.95
CA PHE A 8 7.70 -15.69 -3.76
C PHE A 8 7.75 -14.20 -4.07
N MET A 9 6.92 -13.45 -3.36
CA MET A 9 7.03 -12.00 -3.24
C MET A 9 7.88 -11.63 -2.02
N SER A 10 7.74 -12.38 -0.92
CA SER A 10 8.53 -12.26 0.33
C SER A 10 10.04 -12.16 0.07
N THR A 11 10.64 -11.12 0.65
CA THR A 11 12.09 -10.90 0.63
C THR A 11 12.82 -11.84 1.59
N GLU A 12 12.18 -12.20 2.71
CA GLU A 12 12.75 -13.11 3.70
C GLU A 12 12.92 -14.51 3.11
N ILE A 13 11.85 -15.05 2.51
CA ILE A 13 11.91 -16.36 1.83
C ILE A 13 12.95 -16.33 0.71
N LYS A 14 12.97 -15.28 -0.12
CA LYS A 14 13.98 -15.15 -1.19
C LYS A 14 15.41 -15.17 -0.64
N SER A 15 15.65 -14.55 0.51
CA SER A 15 16.96 -14.53 1.16
C SER A 15 17.38 -15.92 1.61
N ILE A 16 16.48 -16.66 2.28
CA ILE A 16 16.69 -18.04 2.73
C ILE A 16 17.02 -18.96 1.54
N ILE A 17 16.26 -18.87 0.45
CA ILE A 17 16.51 -19.72 -0.73
C ILE A 17 17.87 -19.38 -1.37
N LYS A 18 18.23 -18.09 -1.46
CA LYS A 18 19.51 -17.66 -2.04
C LYS A 18 20.70 -18.08 -1.18
N SER A 19 20.58 -18.05 0.15
CA SER A 19 21.70 -18.36 1.05
C SER A 19 22.14 -19.82 0.97
N LEU A 20 21.26 -20.73 0.54
CA LEU A 20 21.60 -22.13 0.27
C LEU A 20 22.55 -22.31 -0.92
N GLY A 21 22.59 -21.36 -1.86
CA GLY A 21 23.46 -21.41 -3.04
C GLY A 21 23.10 -22.50 -4.07
N ASN A 22 21.99 -23.23 -3.88
CA ASN A 22 21.57 -24.33 -4.74
C ASN A 22 20.92 -23.80 -6.02
N LEU A 23 21.50 -24.11 -7.19
CA LEU A 23 20.88 -23.86 -8.50
C LEU A 23 20.15 -25.10 -9.01
N GLY A 24 18.99 -24.91 -9.64
CA GLY A 24 18.25 -26.00 -10.26
C GLY A 24 16.96 -25.55 -10.93
N ASP A 25 16.10 -26.53 -11.19
CA ASP A 25 14.80 -26.32 -11.83
C ASP A 25 13.65 -26.30 -10.80
N CYS A 26 12.75 -25.35 -10.97
CA CYS A 26 11.60 -25.16 -10.11
C CYS A 26 10.38 -25.94 -10.61
N HIS A 27 9.75 -26.69 -9.71
CA HIS A 27 8.58 -27.52 -10.02
C HIS A 27 7.25 -26.77 -9.94
N PHE A 28 7.25 -25.51 -9.47
CA PHE A 28 6.03 -24.71 -9.30
C PHE A 28 5.84 -23.64 -10.37
N CYS A 29 6.93 -22.98 -10.79
CA CYS A 29 6.89 -21.93 -11.82
C CYS A 29 7.68 -22.29 -13.09
N ASN A 30 8.20 -23.52 -13.19
CA ASN A 30 8.93 -24.03 -14.35
C ASN A 30 10.17 -23.19 -14.76
N SER A 31 10.67 -22.33 -13.86
CA SER A 31 11.92 -21.62 -14.10
C SER A 31 13.11 -22.58 -13.95
N SER A 32 14.05 -22.47 -14.87
CA SER A 32 15.30 -23.25 -14.88
C SER A 32 16.51 -22.40 -14.51
N ASN A 33 17.54 -23.06 -13.98
CA ASN A 33 18.80 -22.46 -13.56
C ASN A 33 18.61 -21.24 -12.61
N VAL A 34 17.79 -21.44 -11.59
CA VAL A 34 17.49 -20.44 -10.55
C VAL A 34 17.85 -20.97 -9.17
N TYR A 35 18.00 -20.09 -8.18
CA TYR A 35 18.16 -20.51 -6.79
C TYR A 35 16.90 -21.25 -6.31
N VAL A 36 17.08 -22.49 -5.88
CA VAL A 36 16.01 -23.42 -5.49
C VAL A 36 16.10 -23.85 -4.04
N TYR A 37 14.94 -24.23 -3.50
CA TYR A 37 14.79 -24.87 -2.19
C TYR A 37 14.02 -26.18 -2.36
N SER A 38 14.62 -27.27 -1.90
CA SER A 38 14.05 -28.61 -1.90
C SER A 38 13.21 -28.81 -0.65
N LEU A 39 11.88 -28.91 -0.82
CA LEU A 39 10.92 -29.05 0.27
C LEU A 39 11.15 -30.28 1.18
N TYR A 40 11.91 -31.27 0.69
CA TYR A 40 12.18 -32.51 1.44
C TYR A 40 13.57 -32.58 2.08
N LYS A 41 14.50 -31.72 1.65
CA LYS A 41 15.92 -31.81 2.02
C LYS A 41 16.38 -30.60 2.81
N ASP A 42 15.94 -29.42 2.40
CA ASP A 42 16.30 -28.17 3.02
C ASP A 42 15.35 -27.89 4.21
N SER A 43 15.86 -27.21 5.23
CA SER A 43 15.14 -26.87 6.46
C SER A 43 15.04 -25.36 6.65
N GLY A 44 13.99 -24.91 7.35
CA GLY A 44 13.84 -23.54 7.82
C GLY A 44 12.61 -22.84 7.25
N LEU A 45 12.20 -23.13 6.00
CA LEU A 45 10.93 -22.58 5.49
C LEU A 45 9.72 -23.22 6.20
N ASP A 46 9.82 -24.48 6.59
CA ASP A 46 8.79 -25.19 7.34
C ASP A 46 8.53 -24.57 8.70
N ASP A 47 9.59 -24.22 9.46
CA ASP A 47 9.46 -23.49 10.72
C ASP A 47 8.87 -22.10 10.52
N LEU A 48 9.31 -21.39 9.48
CA LEU A 48 8.82 -20.07 9.14
C LEU A 48 7.30 -20.07 8.82
N PHE A 49 6.83 -21.05 8.05
CA PHE A 49 5.40 -21.20 7.79
C PHE A 49 4.63 -21.76 8.98
N ASN A 50 5.25 -22.58 9.83
CA ASN A 50 4.65 -23.04 11.08
C ASN A 50 4.33 -21.87 12.02
N ASP A 51 5.26 -20.92 12.18
CA ASP A 51 5.07 -19.74 13.02
C ASP A 51 3.89 -18.88 12.52
N ILE A 52 3.80 -18.68 11.21
CA ILE A 52 2.66 -17.98 10.60
C ILE A 52 1.36 -18.75 10.82
N LEU A 53 1.36 -20.06 10.57
CA LEU A 53 0.16 -20.88 10.72
C LEU A 53 -0.27 -21.02 12.19
N GLY A 54 0.65 -20.79 13.13
CA GLY A 54 0.40 -20.85 14.57
C GLY A 54 -0.60 -19.81 15.08
N ILE A 55 -0.87 -18.75 14.33
CA ILE A 55 -1.84 -17.70 14.74
C ILE A 55 -3.30 -18.14 14.48
N PHE A 56 -3.49 -19.19 13.68
CA PHE A 56 -4.81 -19.66 13.29
C PHE A 56 -5.33 -20.76 14.22
N LYS A 57 -6.65 -20.80 14.39
CA LYS A 57 -7.38 -21.89 15.04
C LYS A 57 -8.43 -22.44 14.10
N LEU A 58 -8.78 -23.72 14.28
CA LEU A 58 -9.86 -24.35 13.53
C LEU A 58 -11.18 -23.61 13.75
N GLY A 59 -11.92 -23.42 12.66
CA GLY A 59 -13.22 -22.76 12.72
C GLY A 59 -14.23 -23.49 13.60
N THR A 60 -14.16 -24.82 13.68
CA THR A 60 -15.00 -25.63 14.56
C THR A 60 -14.80 -25.28 16.04
N ASP A 61 -13.55 -25.06 16.44
CA ASP A 61 -13.19 -24.76 17.82
C ASP A 61 -13.59 -23.32 18.15
N LEU A 62 -13.36 -22.40 17.20
CA LEU A 62 -13.73 -21.00 17.34
C LEU A 62 -15.24 -20.78 17.43
N ILE A 63 -16.03 -21.45 16.57
CA ILE A 63 -17.49 -21.30 16.57
C ILE A 63 -18.09 -21.79 17.90
N ALA A 64 -17.53 -22.86 18.48
CA ALA A 64 -17.96 -23.35 19.79
C ALA A 64 -17.81 -22.27 20.88
N ASP A 65 -16.81 -21.40 20.73
CA ASP A 65 -16.53 -20.27 21.63
C ASP A 65 -17.26 -18.96 21.23
N GLY A 66 -18.23 -19.03 20.30
CA GLY A 66 -19.04 -17.88 19.88
C GLY A 66 -18.41 -17.00 18.80
N PHE A 67 -17.37 -17.49 18.12
CA PHE A 67 -16.75 -16.79 17.00
C PHE A 67 -17.70 -16.68 15.79
N SER A 68 -17.66 -15.53 15.10
CA SER A 68 -18.50 -15.30 13.94
C SER A 68 -18.05 -16.14 12.75
N GLN A 69 -18.94 -17.01 12.24
CA GLN A 69 -18.70 -17.81 11.04
C GLN A 69 -18.34 -16.96 9.80
N TYR A 70 -18.82 -15.71 9.74
CA TYR A 70 -18.53 -14.79 8.63
C TYR A 70 -17.09 -14.25 8.63
N LYS A 71 -16.34 -14.45 9.73
CA LYS A 71 -14.92 -14.10 9.84
C LYS A 71 -14.01 -15.30 9.56
N LEU A 72 -14.55 -16.49 9.28
CA LEU A 72 -13.72 -17.64 8.95
C LEU A 72 -13.22 -17.56 7.51
N ILE A 73 -11.99 -18.04 7.30
CA ILE A 73 -11.28 -17.99 6.02
C ILE A 73 -10.73 -19.36 5.63
N SER A 74 -10.26 -19.48 4.39
CA SER A 74 -9.37 -20.56 3.96
C SER A 74 -7.95 -20.03 3.83
N ILE A 75 -6.96 -20.73 4.40
CA ILE A 75 -5.54 -20.32 4.33
C ILE A 75 -5.09 -20.08 2.89
N LYS A 76 -5.43 -20.98 1.97
CA LYS A 76 -4.98 -20.88 0.57
C LYS A 76 -5.56 -19.65 -0.12
N ASP A 77 -6.82 -19.33 0.13
CA ASP A 77 -7.49 -18.19 -0.50
C ASP A 77 -7.00 -16.87 0.11
N GLU A 78 -6.77 -16.86 1.43
CA GLU A 78 -6.21 -15.71 2.15
C GLU A 78 -4.78 -15.40 1.70
N PHE A 79 -3.94 -16.43 1.59
CA PHE A 79 -2.56 -16.29 1.12
C PHE A 79 -2.45 -15.99 -0.38
N GLU A 80 -3.46 -16.36 -1.18
CA GLU A 80 -3.52 -15.99 -2.60
C GLU A 80 -3.91 -14.52 -2.78
N ARG A 81 -4.94 -14.06 -2.06
CA ARG A 81 -5.62 -12.79 -2.35
C ARG A 81 -5.09 -11.62 -1.55
N ASN A 82 -4.75 -11.86 -0.28
CA ASN A 82 -4.51 -10.80 0.68
C ASN A 82 -3.04 -10.76 1.10
N TRP A 83 -2.43 -11.91 1.38
CA TRP A 83 -1.05 -11.93 1.87
C TRP A 83 -0.07 -11.99 0.71
N ASN A 84 0.79 -10.98 0.58
CA ASN A 84 1.75 -10.90 -0.51
C ASN A 84 2.97 -11.84 -0.31
N ILE A 85 2.73 -13.14 -0.12
CA ILE A 85 3.76 -14.15 0.10
C ILE A 85 4.22 -14.77 -1.22
N PHE A 86 3.27 -15.23 -2.04
CA PHE A 86 3.54 -16.00 -3.26
C PHE A 86 3.43 -15.13 -4.50
N ASN A 87 4.19 -15.48 -5.54
CA ASN A 87 4.12 -14.84 -6.85
C ASN A 87 3.43 -15.78 -7.84
N ASN A 88 2.23 -15.42 -8.29
CA ASN A 88 1.41 -16.16 -9.27
C ASN A 88 1.10 -17.62 -8.87
N PHE A 89 0.89 -17.88 -7.57
CA PHE A 89 0.32 -19.15 -7.13
C PHE A 89 -1.19 -18.98 -6.93
N ASP A 90 -1.96 -19.89 -7.51
CA ASP A 90 -3.37 -20.08 -7.14
C ASP A 90 -3.49 -20.88 -5.83
N GLY A 91 -4.68 -20.89 -5.22
CA GLY A 91 -4.93 -21.63 -3.99
C GLY A 91 -4.58 -23.12 -4.04
N SER A 92 -4.66 -23.77 -5.20
CA SER A 92 -4.25 -25.17 -5.37
C SER A 92 -2.74 -25.34 -5.26
N LYS A 93 -1.95 -24.47 -5.90
CA LYS A 93 -0.48 -24.47 -5.79
C LYS A 93 -0.02 -24.11 -4.38
N ILE A 94 -0.68 -23.14 -3.74
CA ILE A 94 -0.38 -22.78 -2.35
C ILE A 94 -0.64 -23.97 -1.43
N HIS A 95 -1.78 -24.63 -1.57
CA HIS A 95 -2.10 -25.82 -0.79
C HIS A 95 -1.06 -26.94 -1.00
N LEU A 96 -0.73 -27.26 -2.26
CA LEU A 96 0.27 -28.28 -2.58
C LEU A 96 1.64 -27.94 -1.98
N PHE A 97 2.07 -26.68 -2.09
CA PHE A 97 3.32 -26.19 -1.53
C PHE A 97 3.36 -26.37 -0.01
N LEU A 98 2.36 -25.84 0.71
CA LEU A 98 2.31 -25.89 2.17
C LEU A 98 2.18 -27.33 2.68
N ALA A 99 1.34 -28.14 2.05
CA ALA A 99 1.18 -29.54 2.43
C ALA A 99 2.51 -30.30 2.31
N SER A 100 3.20 -30.13 1.18
CA SER A 100 4.49 -30.81 0.93
C SER A 100 5.61 -30.31 1.84
N LEU A 101 5.59 -29.02 2.21
CA LEU A 101 6.59 -28.42 3.09
C LEU A 101 6.41 -28.89 4.55
N LEU A 102 5.17 -28.97 5.02
CA LEU A 102 4.85 -29.18 6.43
C LEU A 102 4.68 -30.66 6.81
N GLU A 103 4.43 -31.55 5.85
CA GLU A 103 4.11 -32.97 6.08
C GLU A 103 5.09 -33.69 7.01
N LYS A 104 6.39 -33.40 6.89
CA LYS A 104 7.44 -34.09 7.65
C LYS A 104 7.56 -33.62 9.09
N ASN A 105 7.60 -32.30 9.30
CA ASN A 105 7.99 -31.70 10.58
C ASN A 105 6.82 -31.09 11.35
N HIS A 106 5.77 -30.64 10.65
CA HIS A 106 4.62 -29.94 11.22
C HIS A 106 3.28 -30.51 10.68
N PRO A 107 3.05 -31.84 10.74
CA PRO A 107 1.85 -32.46 10.18
C PRO A 107 0.56 -32.02 10.86
N ASP A 108 0.62 -31.52 12.10
CA ASP A 108 -0.51 -30.93 12.83
C ASP A 108 -1.07 -29.69 12.13
N LYS A 109 -0.29 -29.00 11.29
CA LYS A 109 -0.74 -27.82 10.53
C LYS A 109 -1.54 -28.15 9.28
N LEU A 110 -1.47 -29.39 8.79
CA LEU A 110 -2.18 -29.80 7.57
C LEU A 110 -3.71 -29.67 7.70
N GLN A 111 -4.25 -29.78 8.92
CA GLN A 111 -5.67 -29.56 9.17
C GLN A 111 -6.12 -28.13 8.86
N PHE A 112 -5.23 -27.13 9.02
CA PHE A 112 -5.55 -25.72 8.72
C PHE A 112 -5.66 -25.47 7.21
N LEU A 113 -5.00 -26.28 6.39
CA LEU A 113 -5.04 -26.15 4.93
C LEU A 113 -6.33 -26.71 4.32
N ASN A 114 -6.99 -27.61 5.05
CA ASN A 114 -8.17 -28.36 4.59
C ASN A 114 -9.48 -27.89 5.22
N ASN A 115 -9.42 -27.10 6.28
CA ASN A 115 -10.58 -26.62 7.02
C ASN A 115 -10.64 -25.10 6.99
N GLN A 116 -11.82 -24.55 7.33
CA GLN A 116 -11.91 -23.14 7.63
C GLN A 116 -11.21 -22.83 8.96
N VAL A 117 -10.56 -21.68 9.01
CA VAL A 117 -9.81 -21.21 10.19
C VAL A 117 -10.15 -19.76 10.49
N GLY A 118 -9.78 -19.30 11.67
CA GLY A 118 -9.85 -17.90 12.05
C GLY A 118 -8.73 -17.54 13.02
N ILE A 119 -8.60 -16.24 13.26
CA ILE A 119 -7.69 -15.68 14.26
C ILE A 119 -8.56 -15.17 15.41
N ILE A 120 -8.36 -15.70 16.62
CA ILE A 120 -9.23 -15.39 17.77
C ILE A 120 -9.17 -13.90 18.14
N GLU A 121 -8.02 -13.27 17.91
CA GLU A 121 -7.76 -11.85 18.14
C GLU A 121 -8.63 -10.94 17.28
N TRP A 122 -9.20 -11.40 16.16
CA TRP A 122 -10.18 -10.63 15.36
C TRP A 122 -11.46 -10.28 16.13
N MET A 123 -11.74 -10.94 17.26
CA MET A 123 -12.89 -10.68 18.12
C MET A 123 -12.49 -10.25 19.54
N ASN A 124 -11.20 -10.10 19.82
CA ASN A 124 -10.71 -9.70 21.13
C ASN A 124 -10.53 -8.18 21.21
N SER A 125 -11.51 -7.48 21.79
CA SER A 125 -11.48 -6.01 21.90
C SER A 125 -10.25 -5.47 22.63
N SER A 126 -9.77 -6.16 23.67
CA SER A 126 -8.58 -5.71 24.42
C SER A 126 -7.30 -5.83 23.60
N TYR A 127 -7.19 -6.88 22.80
CA TYR A 127 -6.07 -7.06 21.88
C TYR A 127 -6.15 -6.02 20.74
N LEU A 128 -7.32 -5.85 20.13
CA LEU A 128 -7.54 -4.89 19.05
C LEU A 128 -7.26 -3.45 19.48
N GLU A 129 -7.70 -3.00 20.66
CA GLU A 129 -7.39 -1.67 21.21
C GLU A 129 -5.87 -1.41 21.25
N LYS A 130 -5.08 -2.45 21.57
CA LYS A 130 -3.62 -2.34 21.73
C LYS A 130 -2.83 -2.54 20.44
N LYS A 131 -3.33 -3.36 19.52
CA LYS A 131 -2.56 -3.89 18.39
C LYS A 131 -3.12 -3.52 17.02
N SER A 132 -4.37 -3.07 16.93
CA SER A 132 -4.95 -2.54 15.70
C SER A 132 -4.65 -1.05 15.57
N VAL A 133 -4.30 -0.61 14.36
CA VAL A 133 -4.10 0.81 14.01
C VAL A 133 -5.36 1.63 14.21
N LEU A 134 -6.55 1.01 14.08
CA LEU A 134 -7.84 1.62 14.36
C LEU A 134 -8.49 1.10 15.64
N LYS A 135 -7.72 0.50 16.56
CA LYS A 135 -8.21 0.10 17.89
C LYS A 135 -9.46 -0.82 17.87
N GLY A 136 -9.63 -1.59 16.81
CA GLY A 136 -10.78 -2.48 16.62
C GLY A 136 -11.95 -1.90 15.84
N TYR A 137 -11.91 -0.61 15.49
CA TYR A 137 -12.84 -0.01 14.54
C TYR A 137 -12.46 -0.39 13.10
N SER A 138 -13.46 -0.58 12.26
CA SER A 138 -13.28 -0.72 10.81
C SER A 138 -12.90 0.61 10.16
N TRP A 139 -12.32 0.55 8.96
CA TRP A 139 -12.08 1.73 8.15
C TRP A 139 -13.35 2.57 7.94
N LYS A 140 -14.49 1.91 7.70
CA LYS A 140 -15.78 2.58 7.49
C LYS A 140 -16.23 3.37 8.73
N GLU A 141 -16.07 2.80 9.92
CA GLU A 141 -16.38 3.46 11.19
C GLU A 141 -15.46 4.65 11.43
N PHE A 142 -14.15 4.50 11.20
CA PHE A 142 -13.19 5.60 11.27
C PHE A 142 -13.57 6.75 10.32
N VAL A 143 -13.87 6.44 9.06
CA VAL A 143 -14.29 7.42 8.06
C VAL A 143 -15.55 8.17 8.53
N HIS A 144 -16.54 7.45 9.05
CA HIS A 144 -17.77 8.07 9.56
C HIS A 144 -17.47 9.01 10.75
N TYR A 145 -16.66 8.55 11.71
CA TYR A 145 -16.29 9.31 12.90
C TYR A 145 -15.54 10.61 12.55
N ILE A 146 -14.56 10.54 11.66
CA ILE A 146 -13.79 11.72 11.22
C ILE A 146 -14.69 12.72 10.47
N LYS A 147 -15.69 12.24 9.73
CA LYS A 147 -16.61 13.12 9.00
C LYS A 147 -17.60 13.82 9.93
N HIS A 148 -18.14 13.12 10.92
CA HIS A 148 -19.37 13.54 11.61
C HIS A 148 -19.25 13.74 13.12
N GLU A 149 -18.18 13.30 13.77
CA GLU A 149 -18.05 13.28 15.23
C GLU A 149 -16.90 14.18 15.74
N ASN A 150 -15.66 13.68 15.79
CA ASN A 150 -14.50 14.43 16.27
C ASN A 150 -13.24 14.10 15.47
N ARG A 151 -12.80 15.03 14.61
CA ARG A 151 -11.71 14.78 13.67
C ARG A 151 -10.32 15.13 14.16
N PHE A 152 -10.15 16.20 14.93
CA PHE A 152 -8.81 16.73 15.25
C PHE A 152 -8.16 16.05 16.45
N HIS A 153 -8.97 15.50 17.35
CA HIS A 153 -8.49 14.84 18.58
C HIS A 153 -9.11 13.45 18.71
N SER A 154 -9.20 12.73 17.59
CA SER A 154 -9.75 11.38 17.57
C SER A 154 -8.87 10.41 18.36
N ASN A 155 -9.50 9.63 19.25
CA ASN A 155 -8.85 8.51 19.94
C ASN A 155 -9.01 7.17 19.19
N HIS A 156 -9.48 7.18 17.95
CA HIS A 156 -9.68 5.95 17.15
C HIS A 156 -8.38 5.43 16.55
N ILE A 157 -7.29 6.19 16.60
CA ILE A 157 -6.00 5.81 16.01
C ILE A 157 -5.06 5.35 17.10
N ASN A 158 -4.42 4.21 16.87
CA ASN A 158 -3.26 3.77 17.60
C ASN A 158 -2.00 4.27 16.88
N TYR A 159 -1.45 5.38 17.38
CA TYR A 159 -0.29 6.05 16.78
C TYR A 159 0.99 5.22 16.86
N GLU A 160 1.15 4.35 17.86
CA GLU A 160 2.31 3.46 17.96
C GLU A 160 2.33 2.46 16.80
N VAL A 161 1.18 1.81 16.54
CA VAL A 161 1.02 0.88 15.41
C VAL A 161 1.13 1.62 14.08
N MET A 162 0.49 2.79 13.95
CA MET A 162 0.62 3.63 12.75
C MET A 162 2.09 3.94 12.46
N ASN A 163 2.85 4.39 13.46
CA ASN A 163 4.27 4.72 13.31
C ASN A 163 5.13 3.52 12.93
N GLU A 164 4.83 2.33 13.44
CA GLU A 164 5.54 1.10 13.02
C GLU A 164 5.36 0.85 11.52
N TYR A 165 4.14 0.97 11.01
CA TYR A 165 3.86 0.81 9.58
C TYR A 165 4.48 1.94 8.75
N LEU A 166 4.38 3.20 9.17
CA LEU A 166 4.98 4.33 8.46
C LEU A 166 6.50 4.16 8.31
N LYS A 167 7.18 3.65 9.34
CA LYS A 167 8.62 3.31 9.26
C LYS A 167 8.91 2.25 8.20
N ARG A 168 8.05 1.24 8.05
CA ARG A 168 8.16 0.20 7.01
C ARG A 168 7.89 0.73 5.60
N LEU A 169 7.12 1.81 5.48
CA LEU A 169 6.81 2.51 4.24
C LEU A 169 7.77 3.66 3.93
N THR A 170 8.75 3.91 4.79
CA THR A 170 9.70 5.01 4.62
C THR A 170 10.76 4.65 3.58
N THR A 171 10.96 5.53 2.62
CA THR A 171 12.01 5.42 1.60
C THR A 171 12.48 6.79 1.14
N SER A 172 13.43 6.83 0.21
CA SER A 172 13.81 8.01 -0.54
C SER A 172 13.28 7.93 -1.96
N VAL A 173 12.90 9.07 -2.53
CA VAL A 173 12.47 9.16 -3.93
C VAL A 173 13.63 8.79 -4.86
N GLU A 174 13.43 7.80 -5.73
CA GLU A 174 14.45 7.31 -6.66
C GLU A 174 14.45 8.05 -8.00
N ASP A 175 13.31 8.58 -8.43
CA ASP A 175 13.18 9.29 -9.72
C ASP A 175 13.87 10.66 -9.68
N GLU A 176 14.68 10.94 -10.71
CA GLU A 176 15.44 12.20 -10.83
C GLU A 176 14.58 13.41 -11.22
N THR A 177 13.36 13.20 -11.70
CA THR A 177 12.49 14.26 -12.22
C THR A 177 11.03 13.89 -12.07
N PHE A 178 10.24 14.88 -11.66
CA PHE A 178 8.79 14.83 -11.66
C PHE A 178 8.19 15.94 -12.52
N TYR A 179 6.89 15.85 -12.76
CA TYR A 179 6.16 16.76 -13.62
C TYR A 179 4.89 17.27 -12.96
N ARG A 180 4.45 18.46 -13.36
CA ARG A 180 3.13 18.99 -12.97
C ARG A 180 2.47 19.69 -14.14
N GLY A 181 1.16 19.48 -14.28
CA GLY A 181 0.34 20.09 -15.31
C GLY A 181 -0.54 21.21 -14.79
N ARG A 182 -0.79 22.21 -15.62
CA ARG A 182 -1.85 23.22 -15.45
C ARG A 182 -2.56 23.43 -16.77
N ILE A 183 -3.88 23.61 -16.71
CA ILE A 183 -4.70 23.99 -17.86
C ILE A 183 -4.83 25.52 -17.83
N SER A 184 -4.48 26.18 -18.93
CA SER A 184 -4.70 27.62 -19.12
C SER A 184 -4.93 27.90 -20.60
N ASN A 185 -6.16 28.26 -20.96
CA ASN A 185 -6.55 28.46 -22.36
C ASN A 185 -6.33 29.90 -22.84
N ASN A 186 -6.30 30.86 -21.91
CA ASN A 186 -6.31 32.29 -22.23
C ASN A 186 -4.98 32.97 -21.90
N GLU A 187 -4.14 32.36 -21.06
CA GLU A 187 -2.93 32.98 -20.52
C GLU A 187 -1.74 32.02 -20.65
N GLU A 188 -0.59 32.56 -21.06
CA GLU A 188 0.68 31.82 -21.01
C GLU A 188 1.12 31.70 -19.56
N LEU A 189 1.68 30.55 -19.17
CA LEU A 189 2.18 30.34 -17.82
C LEU A 189 3.70 30.30 -17.80
N ASP A 190 4.29 31.04 -16.87
CA ASP A 190 5.73 31.07 -16.60
C ASP A 190 6.15 30.04 -15.53
N ILE A 191 7.46 29.84 -15.38
CA ILE A 191 8.07 28.80 -14.52
C ILE A 191 7.58 28.91 -13.06
N GLU A 192 7.46 30.14 -12.59
CA GLU A 192 7.07 30.56 -11.25
C GLU A 192 5.61 30.20 -10.94
N GLU A 193 4.78 30.09 -11.98
CA GLU A 193 3.36 29.77 -11.86
C GLU A 193 3.10 28.27 -11.81
N MET A 194 4.08 27.43 -12.14
CA MET A 194 3.94 25.97 -12.09
C MET A 194 4.03 25.41 -10.66
N GLY A 195 4.45 26.22 -9.68
CA GLY A 195 4.53 25.86 -8.26
C GLY A 195 3.17 25.65 -7.58
N ALA A 196 3.17 25.26 -6.31
CA ALA A 196 1.94 25.08 -5.52
C ALA A 196 1.15 26.40 -5.42
N PRO A 197 -0.20 26.36 -5.37
CA PRO A 197 -0.97 27.60 -5.20
C PRO A 197 -0.61 28.27 -3.87
N PRO A 198 -0.63 29.62 -3.78
CA PRO A 198 -0.43 30.29 -2.50
C PRO A 198 -1.50 29.85 -1.48
N PRO A 199 -1.23 29.92 -0.17
CA PRO A 199 -2.18 29.48 0.86
C PRO A 199 -3.61 30.02 0.71
N LEU A 200 -3.75 31.29 0.30
CA LEU A 200 -5.05 31.93 0.07
C LEU A 200 -5.91 31.24 -0.99
N TYR A 201 -5.27 30.56 -1.96
CA TYR A 201 -5.92 29.87 -3.07
C TYR A 201 -5.75 28.34 -2.99
N ALA A 202 -5.17 27.83 -1.90
CA ALA A 202 -4.98 26.40 -1.70
C ALA A 202 -6.31 25.75 -1.33
N THR A 203 -6.94 25.08 -2.28
CA THR A 203 -8.18 24.33 -2.07
C THR A 203 -7.91 23.00 -1.35
N ALA A 204 -8.92 22.48 -0.65
CA ALA A 204 -8.85 21.15 -0.07
C ALA A 204 -8.61 20.07 -1.16
N GLY A 205 -7.64 19.21 -0.92
CA GLY A 205 -7.34 18.02 -1.71
C GLY A 205 -7.24 16.78 -0.82
N ARG A 206 -6.94 15.62 -1.40
CA ARG A 206 -6.84 14.35 -0.63
C ARG A 206 -5.78 14.40 0.45
N ALA A 207 -4.68 15.09 0.20
CA ALA A 207 -3.51 15.10 1.06
C ALA A 207 -3.23 16.49 1.65
N ASN A 208 -4.17 17.44 1.54
CA ASN A 208 -4.04 18.77 2.12
C ASN A 208 -5.41 19.37 2.46
N SER A 209 -5.51 20.00 3.62
CA SER A 209 -6.66 20.81 4.00
C SER A 209 -6.70 22.12 3.22
N GLU A 210 -7.89 22.73 3.13
CA GLU A 210 -8.05 24.09 2.59
C GLU A 210 -7.17 25.08 3.36
N GLY A 211 -6.46 25.95 2.64
CA GLY A 211 -5.47 26.87 3.21
C GLY A 211 -4.07 26.27 3.38
N ILE A 212 -3.89 24.96 3.25
CA ILE A 212 -2.57 24.30 3.34
C ILE A 212 -2.04 24.00 1.94
N SER A 213 -0.96 24.69 1.56
CA SER A 213 -0.32 24.54 0.26
C SER A 213 0.69 23.39 0.28
N HIS A 214 0.44 22.38 -0.55
CA HIS A 214 1.35 21.28 -0.85
C HIS A 214 1.60 21.21 -2.37
N LEU A 215 2.77 20.70 -2.77
CA LEU A 215 3.12 20.56 -4.18
C LEU A 215 2.83 19.14 -4.65
N TYR A 216 1.89 18.98 -5.58
CA TYR A 216 1.57 17.70 -6.22
C TYR A 216 2.27 17.58 -7.56
N LEU A 217 3.01 16.49 -7.74
CA LEU A 217 3.73 16.14 -8.94
C LEU A 217 3.43 14.68 -9.33
N ALA A 218 3.67 14.32 -10.57
CA ALA A 218 3.63 12.94 -11.05
C ALA A 218 4.97 12.53 -11.69
N ASN A 219 5.28 11.24 -11.65
CA ASN A 219 6.54 10.68 -12.15
C ASN A 219 6.67 10.81 -13.68
N ASP A 220 5.56 10.87 -14.40
CA ASP A 220 5.56 11.01 -15.85
C ASP A 220 4.46 11.94 -16.37
N ARG A 221 4.62 12.38 -17.63
CA ARG A 221 3.72 13.33 -18.29
C ARG A 221 2.34 12.74 -18.58
N GLY A 222 2.25 11.45 -18.90
CA GLY A 222 0.97 10.79 -19.14
C GLY A 222 0.12 10.81 -17.87
N THR A 223 0.74 10.50 -16.74
CA THR A 223 0.11 10.58 -15.42
C THR A 223 -0.33 12.00 -15.08
N VAL A 224 0.48 13.04 -15.40
CA VAL A 224 0.05 14.45 -15.28
C VAL A 224 -1.24 14.71 -16.07
N ILE A 225 -1.29 14.31 -17.34
CA ILE A 225 -2.46 14.54 -18.20
C ILE A 225 -3.69 13.80 -17.64
N SER A 226 -3.51 12.55 -17.21
CA SER A 226 -4.56 11.75 -16.60
C SER A 226 -5.13 12.40 -15.33
N GLU A 227 -4.28 12.97 -14.47
CA GLU A 227 -4.72 13.60 -13.21
C GLU A 227 -5.47 14.93 -13.44
N ILE A 228 -4.99 15.79 -14.36
CA ILE A 228 -5.61 17.11 -14.60
C ILE A 228 -6.83 17.04 -15.54
N ARG A 229 -6.98 15.96 -16.31
CA ARG A 229 -8.12 15.67 -17.20
C ARG A 229 -8.51 16.82 -18.13
N PRO A 230 -7.60 17.25 -19.03
CA PRO A 230 -7.90 18.32 -19.96
C PRO A 230 -8.92 17.85 -21.01
N SER A 231 -9.69 18.79 -21.54
CA SER A 231 -10.64 18.59 -22.64
C SER A 231 -9.95 18.79 -23.99
N ILE A 232 -10.61 18.38 -25.09
CA ILE A 232 -10.15 18.72 -26.44
C ILE A 232 -10.04 20.24 -26.57
N SER A 233 -8.98 20.69 -27.23
CA SER A 233 -8.59 22.10 -27.41
C SER A 233 -8.10 22.81 -26.14
N ASP A 234 -8.07 22.16 -24.98
CA ASP A 234 -7.41 22.74 -23.81
C ASP A 234 -5.92 22.88 -24.06
N THR A 235 -5.36 23.99 -23.59
CA THR A 235 -3.93 24.26 -23.57
C THR A 235 -3.38 23.87 -22.20
N VAL A 236 -2.42 22.95 -22.22
CA VAL A 236 -1.78 22.39 -21.04
C VAL A 236 -0.32 22.82 -20.98
N PHE A 237 0.09 23.30 -19.81
CA PHE A 237 1.46 23.60 -19.47
C PHE A 237 2.00 22.51 -18.55
N ILE A 238 3.08 21.84 -18.95
CA ILE A 238 3.73 20.79 -18.17
C ILE A 238 5.08 21.30 -17.69
N GLY A 239 5.20 21.51 -16.38
CA GLY A 239 6.43 21.94 -15.70
C GLY A 239 7.30 20.74 -15.33
N LYS A 240 8.62 20.86 -15.50
CA LYS A 240 9.63 19.88 -15.10
C LYS A 240 10.26 20.26 -13.75
N PHE A 241 10.24 19.34 -12.80
CA PHE A 241 10.77 19.50 -11.43
C PHE A 241 11.87 18.46 -11.16
N PRO A 242 13.15 18.78 -11.41
CA PRO A 242 14.28 17.91 -11.10
C PRO A 242 14.47 17.75 -9.58
N ILE A 243 14.73 16.52 -9.13
CA ILE A 243 15.11 16.23 -7.74
C ILE A 243 16.60 16.48 -7.59
N ARG A 244 16.98 17.49 -6.79
CA ARG A 244 18.38 17.91 -6.58
C ARG A 244 18.93 17.56 -5.18
N GLN A 245 18.10 16.94 -4.37
CA GLN A 245 18.43 16.49 -3.03
C GLN A 245 17.63 15.24 -2.73
N GLU A 246 18.12 14.42 -1.81
CA GLU A 246 17.38 13.24 -1.36
C GLU A 246 16.07 13.65 -0.67
N LEU A 247 14.95 13.07 -1.10
CA LEU A 247 13.64 13.31 -0.50
C LEU A 247 13.18 12.06 0.25
N LYS A 248 13.34 12.07 1.57
CA LYS A 248 12.71 11.09 2.46
C LYS A 248 11.18 11.24 2.42
N VAL A 249 10.46 10.17 2.11
CA VAL A 249 9.01 10.13 1.94
C VAL A 249 8.39 8.89 2.60
N VAL A 250 7.09 8.96 2.88
CA VAL A 250 6.27 7.76 3.10
C VAL A 250 5.73 7.32 1.75
N ASP A 251 6.16 6.15 1.27
CA ASP A 251 5.71 5.59 -0.01
C ASP A 251 4.66 4.49 0.23
N PHE A 252 3.40 4.85 0.05
CA PHE A 252 2.27 3.95 0.20
C PHE A 252 2.28 2.79 -0.82
N ARG A 253 3.01 2.93 -1.93
CA ARG A 253 3.16 1.82 -2.90
C ARG A 253 3.92 0.64 -2.30
N LEU A 254 4.68 0.86 -1.23
CA LEU A 254 5.44 -0.17 -0.53
C LEU A 254 4.59 -1.05 0.39
N LEU A 255 3.30 -0.74 0.62
CA LEU A 255 2.46 -1.57 1.47
C LEU A 255 2.34 -3.00 0.93
N LYS A 256 2.24 -3.15 -0.40
CA LYS A 256 2.26 -4.47 -1.03
C LYS A 256 3.54 -5.24 -0.72
N ASN A 257 4.66 -4.57 -0.49
CA ASN A 257 5.93 -5.21 -0.18
C ASN A 257 6.12 -5.52 1.31
N ILE A 258 5.15 -5.20 2.17
CA ILE A 258 5.21 -5.57 3.59
C ILE A 258 5.16 -7.09 3.71
N ASP A 259 6.24 -7.61 4.28
CA ASP A 259 6.51 -9.03 4.40
C ASP A 259 6.11 -9.52 5.80
N VAL A 260 5.10 -10.39 5.88
CA VAL A 260 4.58 -10.90 7.16
C VAL A 260 5.67 -11.57 8.00
N PHE A 261 6.65 -12.19 7.35
CA PHE A 261 7.78 -12.87 8.01
C PHE A 261 8.75 -11.90 8.71
N ARG A 262 8.57 -10.58 8.55
CA ARG A 262 9.34 -9.53 9.23
C ARG A 262 8.60 -8.92 10.42
N PHE A 263 7.48 -9.51 10.83
CA PHE A 263 6.75 -9.16 12.05
C PHE A 263 7.13 -10.14 13.16
N THR A 264 7.41 -9.60 14.34
CA THR A 264 7.60 -10.40 15.56
C THR A 264 6.29 -11.05 16.01
N ASP A 265 5.16 -10.39 15.74
CA ASP A 265 3.81 -10.92 15.96
C ASP A 265 3.06 -10.89 14.60
N PRO A 266 2.96 -12.02 13.89
CA PRO A 266 2.25 -12.09 12.61
C PRO A 266 0.75 -11.77 12.72
N THR A 267 0.18 -11.88 13.92
CA THR A 267 -1.20 -11.44 14.19
C THR A 267 -1.37 -9.95 13.93
N MET A 268 -0.35 -9.13 14.26
CA MET A 268 -0.37 -7.70 13.97
C MET A 268 -0.41 -7.39 12.47
N TYR A 269 0.18 -8.24 11.62
CA TYR A 269 0.04 -8.12 10.18
C TYR A 269 -1.40 -8.43 9.77
N ALA A 270 -1.92 -9.59 10.18
CA ALA A 270 -3.23 -10.08 9.79
C ALA A 270 -4.39 -9.15 10.19
N ILE A 271 -4.35 -8.53 11.38
CA ILE A 271 -5.46 -7.65 11.82
C ILE A 271 -5.44 -6.24 11.21
N ASN A 272 -4.30 -5.81 10.66
CA ASN A 272 -4.11 -4.44 10.18
C ASN A 272 -4.06 -4.32 8.66
N LEU A 273 -3.74 -5.41 7.96
CA LEU A 273 -3.54 -5.42 6.51
C LEU A 273 -4.72 -4.80 5.74
N ASP A 274 -5.94 -5.25 6.03
CA ASP A 274 -7.15 -4.73 5.38
C ASP A 274 -7.37 -3.24 5.64
N ILE A 275 -7.10 -2.78 6.87
CA ILE A 275 -7.25 -1.37 7.23
C ILE A 275 -6.26 -0.52 6.43
N PHE A 276 -5.00 -0.92 6.35
CA PHE A 276 -4.01 -0.20 5.56
C PHE A 276 -4.31 -0.27 4.05
N ASN A 277 -4.80 -1.40 3.54
CA ASN A 277 -5.24 -1.51 2.16
C ASN A 277 -6.36 -0.49 1.84
N GLU A 278 -7.35 -0.37 2.73
CA GLU A 278 -8.43 0.62 2.58
C GLU A 278 -7.94 2.07 2.68
N MET A 279 -7.00 2.35 3.61
CA MET A 279 -6.34 3.67 3.70
C MET A 279 -5.67 4.06 2.38
N ILE A 280 -4.92 3.15 1.78
CA ILE A 280 -4.16 3.43 0.55
C ILE A 280 -5.06 3.55 -0.66
N LYS A 281 -6.11 2.72 -0.76
CA LYS A 281 -7.16 2.90 -1.77
C LYS A 281 -7.79 4.29 -1.67
N ALA A 282 -8.05 4.77 -0.45
CA ALA A 282 -8.60 6.10 -0.25
C ALA A 282 -7.64 7.23 -0.67
N ILE A 283 -6.34 7.12 -0.34
CA ILE A 283 -5.31 8.09 -0.74
C ILE A 283 -5.13 8.13 -2.27
N SER A 284 -5.18 6.96 -2.90
CA SER A 284 -4.92 6.79 -4.35
C SER A 284 -6.14 7.06 -5.24
N LYS A 285 -7.34 7.22 -4.65
CA LYS A 285 -8.58 7.48 -5.40
C LYS A 285 -8.48 8.82 -6.15
N PRO A 286 -8.88 8.92 -7.44
CA PRO A 286 -8.80 10.18 -8.16
C PRO A 286 -9.77 11.23 -7.59
N VAL A 287 -9.39 12.52 -7.63
CA VAL A 287 -10.30 13.62 -7.30
C VAL A 287 -11.40 13.66 -8.35
N ARG A 288 -12.65 13.83 -7.92
CA ARG A 288 -13.80 14.04 -8.81
C ARG A 288 -14.47 15.35 -8.49
N SER A 289 -15.03 16.01 -9.51
CA SER A 289 -15.77 17.27 -9.37
C SER A 289 -17.00 17.16 -8.46
N GLY A 290 -17.56 15.96 -8.30
CA GLY A 290 -18.68 15.68 -7.39
C GLY A 290 -18.29 15.15 -6.01
N ASP A 291 -17.00 15.01 -5.70
CA ASP A 291 -16.58 14.54 -4.37
C ASP A 291 -16.90 15.61 -3.31
N SER A 292 -17.38 15.19 -2.15
CA SER A 292 -17.60 16.11 -1.03
C SER A 292 -16.26 16.50 -0.41
N LYS A 293 -16.11 17.76 0.05
CA LYS A 293 -14.95 18.16 0.88
C LYS A 293 -14.76 17.23 2.09
N LEU A 294 -15.84 16.66 2.62
CA LEU A 294 -15.81 15.71 3.73
C LEU A 294 -15.13 14.38 3.36
N ASP A 295 -15.17 13.98 2.08
CA ASP A 295 -14.59 12.71 1.62
C ASP A 295 -13.07 12.68 1.73
N TYR A 296 -12.42 13.84 1.79
CA TYR A 296 -10.97 13.96 1.95
C TYR A 296 -10.51 13.97 3.41
N LEU A 297 -11.41 14.14 4.37
CA LEU A 297 -11.02 14.26 5.79
C LEU A 297 -10.22 13.04 6.30
N PRO A 298 -10.57 11.78 5.99
CA PRO A 298 -9.81 10.62 6.46
C PRO A 298 -8.37 10.60 5.92
N THR A 299 -8.18 10.95 4.65
CA THR A 299 -6.86 10.97 4.03
C THR A 299 -6.06 12.19 4.46
N GLN A 300 -6.70 13.36 4.58
CA GLN A 300 -6.08 14.56 5.13
C GLN A 300 -5.59 14.32 6.56
N PHE A 301 -6.39 13.65 7.40
CA PHE A 301 -6.01 13.29 8.75
C PHE A 301 -4.71 12.46 8.78
N ILE A 302 -4.62 11.43 7.95
CA ILE A 302 -3.43 10.56 7.88
C ILE A 302 -2.20 11.35 7.42
N VAL A 303 -2.37 12.18 6.41
CA VAL A 303 -1.25 12.94 5.82
C VAL A 303 -0.79 14.08 6.73
N ASP A 304 -1.73 14.75 7.40
CA ASP A 304 -1.44 15.75 8.42
C ASP A 304 -0.69 15.13 9.60
N TYR A 305 -1.10 13.93 10.04
CA TYR A 305 -0.36 13.17 11.05
C TYR A 305 1.07 12.87 10.60
N ILE A 306 1.29 12.35 9.39
CA ILE A 306 2.64 12.10 8.85
C ILE A 306 3.49 13.39 8.87
N LYS A 307 2.90 14.52 8.47
CA LYS A 307 3.57 15.83 8.48
C LYS A 307 3.92 16.26 9.92
N SER A 308 3.00 16.06 10.87
CA SER A 308 3.21 16.41 12.28
C SER A 308 4.39 15.67 12.93
N LEU A 309 4.73 14.47 12.44
CA LEU A 309 5.91 13.72 12.92
C LEU A 309 7.23 14.47 12.69
N ASN A 310 7.27 15.43 11.76
CA ASN A 310 8.43 16.30 11.60
C ASN A 310 8.61 17.24 12.80
N GLU A 311 7.52 17.64 13.43
CA GLU A 311 7.51 18.55 14.58
C GLU A 311 7.61 17.77 15.90
N THR A 312 6.93 16.63 16.00
CA THR A 312 6.84 15.85 17.25
C THR A 312 7.97 14.83 17.42
N GLU A 313 8.51 14.28 16.33
CA GLU A 313 9.51 13.21 16.35
C GLU A 313 10.76 13.51 15.51
N ALA A 314 10.86 14.71 14.92
CA ALA A 314 11.93 15.08 13.99
C ALA A 314 12.10 14.06 12.83
N ALA A 315 10.99 13.49 12.36
CA ALA A 315 11.01 12.37 11.40
C ALA A 315 11.63 12.74 10.04
N GLY A 316 11.59 14.01 9.63
CA GLY A 316 12.25 14.51 8.42
C GLY A 316 11.59 14.06 7.11
N TYR A 317 10.29 13.78 7.12
CA TYR A 317 9.54 13.49 5.90
C TYR A 317 9.33 14.76 5.07
N HIS A 318 9.66 14.68 3.78
CA HIS A 318 9.42 15.76 2.83
C HIS A 318 8.04 15.65 2.16
N GLY A 319 7.40 14.48 2.23
CA GLY A 319 6.16 14.23 1.54
C GLY A 319 5.72 12.77 1.56
N ILE A 320 4.78 12.46 0.67
CA ILE A 320 4.24 11.11 0.48
C ILE A 320 4.24 10.73 -1.00
N VAL A 321 4.28 9.43 -1.27
CA VAL A 321 4.14 8.85 -2.61
C VAL A 321 2.97 7.87 -2.63
N PHE A 322 2.15 7.91 -3.69
CA PHE A 322 1.00 7.02 -3.87
C PHE A 322 0.73 6.73 -5.35
N GLU A 323 0.15 5.55 -5.65
CA GLU A 323 -0.16 5.14 -7.03
C GLU A 323 -1.20 6.07 -7.68
N SER A 324 -1.05 6.34 -8.97
CA SER A 324 -2.13 6.95 -9.74
C SER A 324 -3.07 5.85 -10.21
N THR A 325 -4.34 5.94 -9.84
CA THR A 325 -5.37 5.00 -10.31
C THR A 325 -5.86 5.31 -11.73
N LEU A 326 -5.30 6.36 -12.37
CA LEU A 326 -5.62 6.76 -13.75
C LEU A 326 -4.49 6.41 -14.74
N SER A 327 -3.40 5.80 -14.27
CA SER A 327 -2.23 5.45 -15.08
C SER A 327 -1.64 4.13 -14.61
N THR A 328 -1.51 3.15 -15.50
CA THR A 328 -1.12 1.76 -15.14
C THR A 328 0.22 1.68 -14.40
N ASN A 329 1.18 2.55 -14.73
CA ASN A 329 2.50 2.60 -14.10
C ASN A 329 2.81 3.97 -13.48
N GLY A 330 1.81 4.84 -13.40
CA GLY A 330 1.94 6.21 -12.93
C GLY A 330 1.84 6.31 -11.42
N TYR A 331 2.54 7.27 -10.84
CA TYR A 331 2.43 7.58 -9.43
C TYR A 331 2.65 9.07 -9.15
N ASN A 332 2.14 9.49 -8.01
CA ASN A 332 2.17 10.87 -7.58
C ASN A 332 3.13 11.05 -6.39
N LEU A 333 3.81 12.19 -6.37
CA LEU A 333 4.59 12.70 -5.26
C LEU A 333 3.89 13.96 -4.73
N MET A 334 3.52 13.97 -3.46
CA MET A 334 3.05 15.19 -2.78
C MET A 334 4.12 15.64 -1.78
N VAL A 335 4.58 16.88 -1.91
CA VAL A 335 5.62 17.48 -1.08
C VAL A 335 5.02 18.51 -0.11
N PHE A 336 5.39 18.39 1.17
CA PHE A 336 4.89 19.23 2.26
C PHE A 336 5.37 20.68 2.18
N ASP A 337 6.63 20.91 1.78
CA ASP A 337 7.17 22.23 1.52
C ASP A 337 7.35 22.43 0.00
N PRO A 338 6.48 23.22 -0.65
CA PRO A 338 6.58 23.51 -2.08
C PRO A 338 7.90 24.15 -2.51
N LYS A 339 8.66 24.77 -1.61
CA LYS A 339 9.92 25.45 -1.94
C LYS A 339 11.08 24.49 -2.19
N LEU A 340 10.95 23.22 -1.80
CA LEU A 340 12.00 22.22 -1.99
C LEU A 340 12.26 21.89 -3.45
N LEU A 341 11.24 22.02 -4.30
CA LEU A 341 11.32 21.68 -5.71
C LEU A 341 10.86 22.85 -6.58
N ASN A 342 11.72 23.23 -7.52
CA ASN A 342 11.46 24.33 -8.43
C ASN A 342 11.23 23.81 -9.85
N CYS A 343 10.28 24.43 -10.54
CA CYS A 343 10.12 24.22 -11.97
C CYS A 343 11.38 24.75 -12.68
N THR A 344 11.83 24.04 -13.72
CA THR A 344 13.03 24.42 -14.49
C THR A 344 12.76 24.58 -15.98
N ARG A 345 11.64 24.05 -16.44
CA ARG A 345 11.23 24.08 -17.85
C ARG A 345 9.73 23.86 -17.94
N ILE A 346 9.12 24.52 -18.91
CA ILE A 346 7.71 24.32 -19.26
C ILE A 346 7.63 23.78 -20.69
N GLU A 347 6.71 22.84 -20.89
CA GLU A 347 6.26 22.41 -22.21
C GLU A 347 4.77 22.77 -22.38
N LYS A 348 4.48 23.60 -23.37
CA LYS A 348 3.11 23.91 -23.79
C LYS A 348 2.63 22.88 -24.80
N ARG A 349 1.43 22.35 -24.60
CA ARG A 349 0.75 21.39 -25.48
C ARG A 349 -0.71 21.78 -25.63
N THR A 350 -1.29 21.51 -26.80
CA THR A 350 -2.74 21.59 -27.00
C THR A 350 -3.28 20.17 -27.13
N ILE A 351 -4.40 19.89 -26.49
CA ILE A 351 -5.02 18.56 -26.56
C ILE A 351 -5.79 18.42 -27.87
N GLU A 352 -5.35 17.51 -28.73
CA GLU A 352 -5.98 17.28 -30.04
C GLU A 352 -7.03 16.16 -29.99
N THR A 353 -6.77 15.09 -29.22
CA THR A 353 -7.63 13.90 -29.18
C THR A 353 -7.72 13.32 -27.78
N LEU A 354 -8.87 12.71 -27.45
CA LEU A 354 -9.08 11.93 -26.24
C LEU A 354 -9.38 10.47 -26.62
N ALA A 355 -8.76 9.53 -25.92
CA ALA A 355 -9.04 8.10 -26.06
C ALA A 355 -9.62 7.58 -24.74
N TYR A 356 -10.81 7.00 -24.80
CA TYR A 356 -11.47 6.36 -23.67
C TYR A 356 -11.49 4.85 -23.88
N THR A 357 -11.11 4.10 -22.85
CA THR A 357 -11.22 2.64 -22.83
C THR A 357 -12.31 2.23 -21.85
N TYR A 358 -13.11 1.24 -22.22
CA TYR A 358 -14.09 0.61 -21.34
C TYR A 358 -13.80 -0.90 -21.28
N PRO A 359 -13.99 -1.54 -20.11
CA PRO A 359 -13.94 -3.00 -20.06
C PRO A 359 -15.08 -3.59 -20.89
N GLU A 360 -14.81 -4.65 -21.64
CA GLU A 360 -15.87 -5.43 -22.28
C GLU A 360 -16.81 -5.98 -21.19
N CYS A 361 -18.12 -5.92 -21.42
CA CYS A 361 -19.08 -6.58 -20.53
C CYS A 361 -18.78 -8.08 -20.54
N VAL A 362 -18.30 -8.61 -19.42
CA VAL A 362 -18.11 -10.05 -19.20
C VAL A 362 -19.41 -10.70 -18.79
#